data_AF-A0AAJ6CL88-F1
#
_entry.id   AF-A0AAJ6CL88-F1
#
_cell.length_a   1.000
_cell.length_b   1.000
_cell.length_c   1.000
_cell.angle_alpha   90.00
_cell.angle_beta   90.00
_cell.angle_gamma   90.00
#
_symmetry.space_group_name_H-M   'P 1'
#
loop_
_entity.id
_entity.type
_entity.pdbx_description
1 polymer ?
#
loop_
_entity_poly.entity_id
_entity_poly.type
_entity_poly.pdbx_seq_one_letter_code
_entity_poly.pdbx_strand_id
1 'polypeptide(L)'
;MGNVRPIAYGGFAIATAIVAAGHTIPTHTRFVPYSILGHFLGPGSIDVPFVCQVSSIRDTRTFVTRIVIVKQRVRGKHGEAQLRNVLSITLDMIASPRSEPAHMEEAKKNHVDVSCVGSLLRYDPAPSWKIDEPNEHSETPDAYFSRRLQEGTLDKQSMAIYNKVIGLWHQIFDTVAVPSSMMLQNLLGMVNIPTSQDHLAMTDRRSFDWMRIHDALPCATGTEPAHGTSETKDMLPISPVMAHAATMAFALDGALAFVPLSLGKKSMLDASAASTLDFATRFHSDVLDMNQYLLREIRPIQAGWQRTYSEARLFDTNGHLVATCTQQGVLRPVKEDAMATPADPPHHAPTPKL
;
A
#
# COMPACT_ATOMS: atom_id res chain seq x y z
N MET A 1 -5.33 -10.72 5.46
CA MET A 1 -5.26 -9.30 5.85
C MET A 1 -6.60 -8.64 5.55
N GLY A 2 -7.18 -7.92 6.50
CA GLY A 2 -8.42 -7.12 6.30
C GLY A 2 -9.74 -7.90 6.12
N ASN A 3 -9.74 -9.23 6.12
CA ASN A 3 -10.94 -10.05 6.01
C ASN A 3 -10.76 -11.39 6.75
N VAL A 4 -11.83 -11.89 7.38
CA VAL A 4 -11.87 -13.20 8.05
C VAL A 4 -12.34 -14.33 7.12
N ARG A 5 -12.88 -14.00 5.95
CA ARG A 5 -13.26 -14.94 4.88
C ARG A 5 -12.03 -15.32 4.04
N PRO A 6 -12.04 -16.48 3.35
CA PRO A 6 -10.93 -16.96 2.50
C PRO A 6 -10.84 -16.19 1.17
N ILE A 7 -10.75 -14.86 1.25
CA ILE A 7 -10.61 -13.95 0.12
C ILE A 7 -9.16 -13.46 0.08
N ALA A 8 -8.55 -13.55 -1.09
CA ALA A 8 -7.19 -13.09 -1.32
C ALA A 8 -7.09 -11.58 -1.08
N TYR A 9 -5.99 -11.17 -0.46
CA TYR A 9 -5.67 -9.76 -0.25
C TYR A 9 -5.34 -9.08 -1.58
N GLY A 10 -5.88 -7.88 -1.81
CA GLY A 10 -5.75 -7.14 -3.07
C GLY A 10 -4.30 -6.86 -3.44
N GLY A 11 -3.50 -6.39 -2.48
CA GLY A 11 -2.07 -6.13 -2.64
C GLY A 11 -1.28 -7.34 -3.11
N PHE A 12 -1.70 -8.57 -2.79
CA PHE A 12 -1.04 -9.78 -3.31
C PHE A 12 -1.31 -9.97 -4.81
N ALA A 13 -2.53 -9.72 -5.26
CA ALA A 13 -2.87 -9.74 -6.69
C ALA A 13 -2.14 -8.63 -7.46
N ILE A 14 -2.00 -7.44 -6.87
CA ILE A 14 -1.23 -6.31 -7.43
C ILE A 14 0.26 -6.69 -7.56
N ALA A 15 0.87 -7.19 -6.47
CA ALA A 15 2.27 -7.61 -6.47
C ALA A 15 2.54 -8.71 -7.51
N THR A 16 1.66 -9.71 -7.60
CA THR A 16 1.78 -10.79 -8.59
C THR A 16 1.72 -10.25 -10.02
N ALA A 17 0.84 -9.27 -10.28
CA ALA A 17 0.73 -8.64 -11.60
C ALA A 17 1.99 -7.83 -11.97
N ILE A 18 2.58 -7.11 -11.01
CA ILE A 18 3.82 -6.35 -11.22
C ILE A 18 4.97 -7.30 -11.57
N VAL A 19 5.15 -8.38 -10.81
CA VAL A 19 6.18 -9.38 -11.07
C VAL A 19 5.98 -10.01 -12.45
N ALA A 20 4.75 -10.42 -12.78
CA ALA A 20 4.42 -10.99 -14.08
C ALA A 20 4.71 -10.02 -15.24
N ALA A 21 4.36 -8.74 -15.09
CA ALA A 21 4.69 -7.72 -16.08
C ALA A 21 6.21 -7.56 -16.24
N GLY A 22 6.95 -7.53 -15.14
CA GLY A 22 8.40 -7.40 -15.09
C GLY A 22 9.14 -8.44 -15.93
N HIS A 23 8.65 -9.69 -15.96
CA HIS A 23 9.21 -10.76 -16.78
C HIS A 23 9.07 -10.55 -18.30
N THR A 24 8.27 -9.57 -18.73
CA THR A 24 8.05 -9.25 -20.15
C THR A 24 8.72 -7.96 -20.59
N ILE A 25 9.44 -7.29 -19.68
CA ILE A 25 10.08 -5.99 -19.93
C ILE A 25 11.51 -6.21 -20.45
N PRO A 26 11.94 -5.45 -21.48
CA PRO A 26 13.30 -5.55 -21.99
C PRO A 26 14.34 -5.25 -20.92
N THR A 27 15.38 -6.08 -20.82
CA THR A 27 16.40 -5.99 -19.77
C THR A 27 17.62 -5.15 -20.13
N HIS A 28 17.76 -4.74 -21.40
CA HIS A 28 18.89 -3.92 -21.88
C HIS A 28 18.83 -2.45 -21.45
N THR A 29 17.75 -2.02 -20.79
CA THR A 29 17.56 -0.67 -20.27
C THR A 29 16.97 -0.78 -18.87
N ARG A 30 17.49 0.00 -17.92
CA ARG A 30 16.92 0.08 -16.58
C ARG A 30 15.61 0.87 -16.64
N PHE A 31 14.49 0.16 -16.69
CA PHE A 31 13.17 0.76 -16.54
C PHE A 31 12.74 0.76 -15.07
N VAL A 32 12.17 1.87 -14.62
CA VAL A 32 11.58 2.03 -13.28
C VAL A 32 10.11 2.41 -13.38
N PRO A 33 9.25 1.91 -12.49
CA PRO A 33 7.82 2.22 -12.57
C PRO A 33 7.56 3.66 -12.13
N TYR A 34 6.68 4.36 -12.84
CA TYR A 34 6.18 5.67 -12.41
C TYR A 34 4.68 5.64 -12.10
N SER A 35 3.94 4.68 -12.65
CA SER A 35 2.53 4.49 -12.30
C SER A 35 2.03 3.06 -12.41
N ILE A 36 1.10 2.72 -11.52
CA ILE A 36 0.26 1.53 -11.60
C ILE A 36 -1.17 1.96 -11.39
N LEU A 37 -2.05 1.56 -12.31
CA LEU A 37 -3.48 1.84 -12.27
C LEU A 37 -4.23 0.53 -12.38
N GLY A 38 -5.33 0.36 -11.64
CA GLY A 38 -6.09 -0.87 -11.78
C GLY A 38 -7.50 -0.85 -11.20
N HIS A 39 -8.25 -1.87 -11.60
CA HIS A 39 -9.62 -2.13 -11.16
C HIS A 39 -9.74 -3.57 -10.66
N PHE A 40 -10.32 -3.74 -9.48
CA PHE A 40 -10.72 -5.05 -8.97
C PHE A 40 -12.05 -5.46 -9.60
N LEU A 41 -12.04 -6.60 -10.28
CA LEU A 41 -13.16 -7.12 -11.08
C LEU A 41 -13.96 -8.20 -10.33
N GLY A 42 -13.39 -8.74 -9.24
CA GLY A 42 -14.07 -9.65 -8.33
C GLY A 42 -13.15 -10.18 -7.25
N PRO A 43 -13.70 -10.84 -6.21
CA PRO A 43 -12.90 -11.34 -5.08
C PRO A 43 -11.99 -12.49 -5.53
N GLY A 44 -10.70 -12.46 -5.19
CA GLY A 44 -9.80 -13.60 -5.40
C GLY A 44 -10.00 -14.68 -4.32
N SER A 45 -9.89 -15.96 -4.68
CA SER A 45 -9.80 -17.06 -3.71
C SER A 45 -8.35 -17.24 -3.24
N ILE A 46 -8.14 -17.64 -1.97
CA ILE A 46 -6.81 -18.03 -1.47
C ILE A 46 -6.42 -19.46 -1.87
N ASP A 47 -7.37 -20.28 -2.30
CA ASP A 47 -7.16 -21.71 -2.60
C ASP A 47 -6.78 -21.96 -4.07
N VAL A 48 -6.87 -20.94 -4.91
CA VAL A 48 -6.67 -21.06 -6.37
C VAL A 48 -5.53 -20.14 -6.81
N PRO A 49 -4.50 -20.63 -7.51
CA PRO A 49 -3.42 -19.79 -8.02
C PRO A 49 -3.93 -18.71 -8.98
N PHE A 50 -3.27 -17.55 -8.96
CA PHE A 50 -3.47 -16.51 -9.97
C PHE A 50 -2.83 -16.91 -11.31
N VAL A 51 -3.50 -16.55 -12.40
CA VAL A 51 -2.99 -16.63 -13.77
C VAL A 51 -2.91 -15.21 -14.31
N CYS A 52 -1.70 -14.72 -14.56
CA CYS A 52 -1.47 -13.39 -15.10
C CYS A 52 -1.34 -13.44 -16.62
N GLN A 53 -2.25 -12.78 -17.33
CA GLN A 53 -2.13 -12.55 -18.76
C GLN A 53 -1.56 -11.15 -19.00
N VAL A 54 -0.35 -11.08 -19.55
CA VAL A 54 0.37 -9.82 -19.80
C VAL A 54 0.28 -9.46 -21.29
N SER A 55 0.07 -8.19 -21.60
CA SER A 55 0.09 -7.65 -22.96
C SER A 55 1.05 -6.47 -23.03
N SER A 56 1.96 -6.49 -24.00
CA SER A 56 2.79 -5.31 -24.32
C SER A 56 1.98 -4.32 -25.13
N ILE A 57 1.88 -3.09 -24.62
CA ILE A 57 1.17 -1.99 -25.30
C ILE A 57 2.17 -1.05 -25.96
N ARG A 58 3.33 -0.85 -25.32
CA ARG A 58 4.36 0.07 -25.76
C ARG A 58 5.72 -0.46 -25.32
N ASP A 59 6.65 -0.49 -26.26
CA ASP A 59 8.08 -0.75 -26.05
C ASP A 59 8.88 0.26 -26.86
N THR A 60 9.40 1.28 -26.18
CA THR A 60 10.24 2.32 -26.78
C THR A 60 11.55 2.43 -25.99
N ARG A 61 12.50 3.22 -26.49
CA ARG A 61 13.76 3.51 -25.76
C ARG A 61 13.52 4.20 -24.41
N THR A 62 12.40 4.90 -24.24
CA THR A 62 12.15 5.75 -23.07
C THR A 62 11.02 5.23 -22.18
N PHE A 63 10.01 4.58 -22.76
CA PHE A 63 8.83 4.13 -22.04
C PHE A 63 8.45 2.71 -22.41
N VAL A 64 8.02 1.95 -21.41
CA VAL A 64 7.33 0.67 -21.58
C VAL A 64 6.00 0.69 -20.85
N THR A 65 4.99 0.08 -21.45
CA THR A 65 3.65 -0.05 -20.87
C THR A 65 3.19 -1.49 -21.00
N ARG A 66 2.68 -2.04 -19.89
CA ARG A 66 2.09 -3.39 -19.82
C ARG A 66 0.67 -3.30 -19.30
N ILE A 67 -0.23 -4.08 -19.91
CA ILE A 67 -1.53 -4.39 -19.32
C ILE A 67 -1.49 -5.81 -18.77
N VAL A 68 -1.95 -6.00 -17.55
CA VAL A 68 -2.03 -7.32 -16.90
C VAL A 68 -3.47 -7.58 -16.49
N ILE A 69 -4.02 -8.69 -16.96
CA ILE A 69 -5.28 -9.24 -16.45
C ILE A 69 -4.96 -10.43 -15.57
N VAL A 70 -5.23 -10.30 -14.27
CA VAL A 70 -5.13 -11.40 -13.30
C VAL A 70 -6.42 -12.19 -13.31
N LYS A 71 -6.31 -13.50 -13.42
CA LYS A 71 -7.44 -14.44 -13.53
C LYS A 71 -7.31 -15.56 -12.52
N GLN A 72 -8.42 -16.22 -12.22
CA GLN A 72 -8.45 -17.49 -11.50
C GLN A 72 -9.33 -18.50 -12.22
N ARG A 73 -8.97 -19.78 -12.11
CA ARG A 73 -9.81 -20.87 -12.56
C ARG A 73 -11.03 -20.99 -11.65
N VAL A 74 -12.21 -21.05 -12.25
CA VAL A 74 -13.49 -21.27 -11.58
C VAL A 74 -14.23 -22.40 -12.28
N ARG A 75 -15.13 -23.05 -11.56
CA ARG A 75 -16.02 -24.07 -12.14
C ARG A 75 -17.25 -23.38 -12.72
N GLY A 76 -17.46 -23.56 -14.03
CA GLY A 76 -18.60 -23.03 -14.77
C GLY A 76 -19.91 -23.74 -14.41
N LYS A 77 -21.02 -23.22 -14.95
CA LYS A 77 -22.38 -23.71 -14.61
C LYS A 77 -22.60 -25.16 -15.04
N HIS A 78 -21.89 -25.65 -16.06
CA HIS A 78 -21.98 -27.03 -16.55
C HIS A 78 -20.77 -27.87 -16.14
N GLY A 79 -19.96 -27.39 -15.18
CA GLY A 79 -18.82 -28.12 -14.62
C GLY A 79 -17.50 -27.90 -15.35
N GLU A 80 -17.49 -27.12 -16.43
CA GLU A 80 -16.31 -26.77 -17.22
C GLU A 80 -15.35 -25.83 -16.46
N ALA A 81 -14.05 -25.94 -16.72
CA ALA A 81 -13.07 -25.00 -16.17
C ALA A 81 -13.09 -23.69 -16.96
N GLN A 82 -13.37 -22.57 -16.29
CA GLN A 82 -13.35 -21.22 -16.89
C GLN A 82 -12.33 -20.34 -16.18
N LEU A 83 -11.73 -19.38 -16.89
CA LEU A 83 -10.97 -18.30 -16.27
C LEU A 83 -11.88 -17.10 -16.02
N ARG A 84 -11.93 -16.64 -14.77
CA ARG A 84 -12.61 -15.41 -14.37
C ARG A 84 -11.58 -14.34 -14.04
N ASN A 85 -11.78 -13.13 -14.54
CA ASN A 85 -10.92 -11.99 -14.24
C ASN A 85 -11.13 -11.53 -12.79
N VAL A 86 -10.03 -11.25 -12.09
CA VAL A 86 -9.99 -10.81 -10.69
C VAL A 86 -9.53 -9.36 -10.62
N LEU A 87 -8.53 -9.00 -11.42
CA LEU A 87 -7.90 -7.68 -11.39
C LEU A 87 -7.40 -7.32 -12.80
N SER A 88 -7.53 -6.05 -13.18
CA SER A 88 -6.93 -5.49 -14.39
C SER A 88 -6.01 -4.35 -13.99
N ILE A 89 -4.77 -4.36 -14.50
CA ILE A 89 -3.75 -3.35 -14.21
C ILE A 89 -3.13 -2.82 -15.50
N THR A 90 -2.82 -1.52 -15.51
CA THR A 90 -1.81 -0.91 -16.38
C THR A 90 -0.59 -0.55 -15.55
N LEU A 91 0.58 -1.07 -15.94
CA LEU A 91 1.88 -0.73 -15.39
C LEU A 91 2.64 0.10 -16.42
N ASP A 92 3.04 1.31 -16.03
CA ASP A 92 3.87 2.18 -16.85
C ASP A 92 5.24 2.43 -16.21
N MET A 93 6.25 2.37 -17.05
CA MET A 93 7.63 2.53 -16.62
C MET A 93 8.42 3.42 -17.59
N ILE A 94 9.44 4.07 -17.05
CA ILE A 94 10.32 5.01 -17.75
C ILE A 94 11.77 4.55 -17.63
N ALA A 95 12.55 4.76 -18.69
CA ALA A 95 13.98 4.50 -18.69
C ALA A 95 14.66 5.46 -17.71
N SER A 96 15.41 4.93 -16.74
CA SER A 96 16.19 5.70 -15.78
C SER A 96 17.65 5.23 -15.76
N PRO A 97 18.47 5.65 -16.73
CA PRO A 97 19.90 5.31 -16.76
C PRO A 97 20.67 5.98 -15.60
N ARG A 98 20.17 7.10 -15.07
CA ARG A 98 20.80 7.82 -13.95
C ARG A 98 20.68 7.12 -12.61
N SER A 99 19.80 6.13 -12.49
CA SER A 99 19.61 5.31 -11.29
C SER A 99 20.29 3.94 -11.39
N GLU A 100 21.16 3.74 -12.39
CA GLU A 100 22.04 2.57 -12.47
C GLU A 100 23.06 2.55 -11.32
N PRO A 101 23.51 1.35 -10.87
CA PRO A 101 24.40 1.21 -9.72
C PRO A 101 25.61 2.15 -9.72
N ALA A 102 26.32 2.25 -10.85
CA ALA A 102 27.53 3.08 -10.95
C ALA A 102 27.25 4.58 -10.71
N HIS A 103 26.17 5.11 -11.28
CA HIS A 103 25.76 6.50 -11.08
C HIS A 103 25.31 6.75 -9.63
N MET A 104 24.61 5.78 -9.03
CA MET A 104 24.17 5.86 -7.63
C MET A 104 25.34 5.85 -6.65
N GLU A 105 26.33 4.99 -6.88
CA GLU A 105 27.56 4.92 -6.08
C GLU A 105 28.39 6.21 -6.18
N GLU A 106 28.53 6.75 -7.40
CA GLU A 106 29.23 8.02 -7.63
C GLU A 106 28.53 9.19 -6.94
N ALA A 107 27.21 9.29 -7.07
CA ALA A 107 26.42 10.33 -6.41
C ALA A 107 26.52 10.25 -4.88
N LYS A 108 26.47 9.02 -4.32
CA LYS A 108 26.65 8.79 -2.89
C LYS A 108 28.03 9.25 -2.40
N LYS A 109 29.09 8.93 -3.14
CA LYS A 109 30.47 9.38 -2.82
C LYS A 109 30.61 10.90 -2.82
N ASN A 110 29.88 11.56 -3.71
CA ASN A 110 29.93 13.02 -3.89
C ASN A 110 28.86 13.77 -3.06
N HIS A 111 28.07 13.06 -2.24
CA HIS A 111 26.95 13.64 -1.48
C HIS A 111 25.94 14.40 -2.35
N VAL A 112 25.67 13.88 -3.55
CA VAL A 112 24.71 14.47 -4.49
C VAL A 112 23.37 13.73 -4.39
N ASP A 113 22.28 14.48 -4.24
CA ASP A 113 20.94 13.95 -4.43
C ASP A 113 20.70 13.67 -5.93
N VAL A 114 20.63 12.38 -6.28
CA VAL A 114 20.42 11.93 -7.66
C VAL A 114 19.12 12.43 -8.27
N SER A 115 18.11 12.71 -7.46
CA SER A 115 16.82 13.23 -7.94
C SER A 115 16.92 14.69 -8.43
N CYS A 116 17.97 15.41 -8.04
CA CYS A 116 18.28 16.74 -8.56
C CYS A 116 19.06 16.70 -9.88
N VAL A 117 19.71 15.58 -10.22
CA VAL A 117 20.60 15.49 -11.39
C VAL A 117 19.78 15.46 -12.68
N GLY A 118 19.87 16.53 -13.48
CA GLY A 118 19.12 16.64 -14.73
C GLY A 118 17.64 16.98 -14.54
N SER A 119 17.22 17.31 -13.31
CA SER A 119 15.87 17.83 -13.04
C SER A 119 15.84 19.36 -13.13
N LEU A 120 14.75 19.91 -13.67
CA LEU A 120 14.49 21.35 -13.62
C LEU A 120 13.95 21.81 -12.27
N LEU A 121 13.28 20.92 -11.52
CA LEU A 121 12.61 21.21 -10.26
C LEU A 121 12.67 20.00 -9.33
N ARG A 122 12.84 20.25 -8.03
CA ARG A 122 12.78 19.23 -6.98
C ARG A 122 12.06 19.80 -5.77
N TYR A 123 10.92 19.20 -5.40
CA TYR A 123 10.13 19.56 -4.24
C TYR A 123 9.32 18.36 -3.75
N ASP A 124 8.97 18.37 -2.47
CA ASP A 124 8.07 17.40 -1.84
C ASP A 124 7.06 18.14 -0.97
N PRO A 125 5.86 17.56 -0.76
CA PRO A 125 5.05 17.95 0.39
C PRO A 125 5.71 17.44 1.68
N ALA A 126 5.64 18.23 2.75
CA ALA A 126 5.93 17.71 4.08
C ALA A 126 4.90 16.62 4.45
N PRO A 127 5.30 15.59 5.24
CA PRO A 127 4.33 14.76 5.95
C PRO A 127 3.36 15.64 6.73
N SER A 128 2.09 15.24 6.83
CA SER A 128 1.09 16.12 7.47
C SER A 128 1.51 16.47 8.90
N TRP A 129 2.08 15.51 9.64
CA TRP A 129 2.55 15.66 11.01
C TRP A 129 4.02 15.27 11.15
N LYS A 130 4.70 15.85 12.15
CA LYS A 130 6.03 15.41 12.55
C LYS A 130 5.93 14.06 13.26
N ILE A 131 6.49 13.03 12.64
CA ILE A 131 6.64 11.70 13.22
C ILE A 131 8.14 11.43 13.36
N ASP A 132 8.58 11.06 14.55
CA ASP A 132 10.00 10.80 14.80
C ASP A 132 10.44 9.52 14.07
N GLU A 133 11.70 9.52 13.60
CA GLU A 133 12.31 8.39 12.92
C GLU A 133 12.52 7.19 13.86
N PRO A 134 12.42 5.95 13.35
CA PRO A 134 12.73 4.75 14.09
C PRO A 134 14.17 4.74 14.61
N ASN A 135 14.35 4.34 15.86
CA ASN A 135 15.64 4.14 16.51
C ASN A 135 15.59 2.93 17.46
N GLU A 136 16.70 2.63 18.13
CA GLU A 136 16.81 1.48 19.04
C GLU A 136 15.86 1.52 20.26
N HIS A 137 15.30 2.69 20.58
CA HIS A 137 14.32 2.88 21.67
C HIS A 137 12.88 2.95 21.17
N SER A 138 12.65 2.81 19.86
CA SER A 138 11.30 2.84 19.31
C SER A 138 10.45 1.67 19.82
N GLU A 139 9.25 1.97 20.31
CA GLU A 139 8.31 0.96 20.81
C GLU A 139 7.79 0.11 19.63
N THR A 140 7.82 -1.22 19.77
CA THR A 140 7.18 -2.11 18.80
C THR A 140 5.67 -2.14 19.04
N PRO A 141 4.84 -2.48 18.02
CA PRO A 141 3.41 -2.67 18.24
C PRO A 141 3.09 -3.66 19.36
N ASP A 142 3.84 -4.76 19.48
CA ASP A 142 3.63 -5.75 20.53
C ASP A 142 3.89 -5.19 21.94
N ALA A 143 4.93 -4.37 22.10
CA ALA A 143 5.21 -3.68 23.37
C ALA A 143 4.10 -2.67 23.71
N TYR A 144 3.69 -1.87 22.72
CA TYR A 144 2.59 -0.91 22.84
C TYR A 144 1.30 -1.61 23.30
N PHE A 145 0.91 -2.71 22.66
CA PHE A 145 -0.31 -3.44 23.01
C PHE A 145 -0.20 -4.18 24.35
N SER A 146 0.96 -4.76 24.67
CA SER A 146 1.19 -5.44 25.95
C SER A 146 0.99 -4.49 27.13
N ARG A 147 1.54 -3.27 27.04
CA ARG A 147 1.34 -2.23 28.04
C ARG A 147 -0.13 -1.86 28.20
N ARG A 148 -0.84 -1.66 27.08
CA ARG A 148 -2.27 -1.31 27.11
C ARG A 148 -3.19 -2.42 27.64
N LEU A 149 -2.82 -3.69 27.43
CA LEU A 149 -3.48 -4.84 28.07
C LEU A 149 -3.26 -4.84 29.59
N GLN A 150 -2.05 -4.49 30.06
CA GLN A 150 -1.75 -4.39 31.49
C GLN A 150 -2.48 -3.21 32.15
N GLU A 151 -2.57 -2.07 31.47
CA GLU A 151 -3.33 -0.89 31.91
C GLU A 151 -4.86 -1.10 31.87
N GLY A 152 -5.34 -2.20 31.27
CA GLY A 152 -6.77 -2.49 31.13
C GLY A 152 -7.49 -1.61 30.10
N THR A 153 -6.75 -0.91 29.23
CA THR A 153 -7.33 -0.05 28.18
C THR A 153 -7.67 -0.81 26.91
N LEU A 154 -7.28 -2.08 26.82
CA LEU A 154 -7.63 -3.04 25.77
C LEU A 154 -7.98 -4.39 26.39
N ASP A 155 -8.83 -5.17 25.73
CA ASP A 155 -9.18 -6.53 26.15
C ASP A 155 -8.52 -7.61 25.27
N LYS A 156 -8.36 -8.82 25.84
CA LYS A 156 -7.69 -9.95 25.19
C LYS A 156 -8.43 -10.45 23.94
N GLN A 157 -9.75 -10.34 23.90
CA GLN A 157 -10.56 -10.85 22.78
C GLN A 157 -10.37 -9.97 21.54
N SER A 158 -10.45 -8.65 21.71
CA SER A 158 -10.19 -7.68 20.63
C SER A 158 -8.77 -7.83 20.08
N MET A 159 -7.77 -8.02 20.94
CA MET A 159 -6.39 -8.26 20.53
C MET A 159 -6.20 -9.56 19.73
N ALA A 160 -6.89 -10.64 20.12
CA ALA A 160 -6.84 -11.90 19.37
C ALA A 160 -7.38 -11.74 17.94
N ILE A 161 -8.46 -10.96 17.76
CA ILE A 161 -9.03 -10.65 16.44
C ILE A 161 -8.05 -9.78 15.64
N TYR A 162 -7.50 -8.73 16.26
CA TYR A 162 -6.50 -7.85 15.65
C TYR A 162 -5.31 -8.64 15.10
N ASN A 163 -4.70 -9.49 15.93
CA ASN A 163 -3.56 -10.32 15.54
C ASN A 163 -3.88 -11.25 14.35
N LYS A 164 -5.10 -11.79 14.29
CA LYS A 164 -5.53 -12.62 13.15
C LYS A 164 -5.68 -11.79 11.87
N VAL A 165 -6.17 -10.55 11.97
CA VAL A 165 -6.37 -9.66 10.81
C VAL A 165 -5.05 -9.13 10.27
N ILE A 166 -4.11 -8.78 11.14
CA ILE A 166 -2.83 -8.16 10.80
C ILE A 166 -1.67 -9.15 10.66
N GLY A 167 -1.86 -10.44 11.01
CA GLY A 167 -0.76 -11.41 11.10
C GLY A 167 0.13 -11.52 9.86
N LEU A 168 -0.46 -11.46 8.65
CA LEU A 168 0.33 -11.43 7.41
C LEU A 168 1.24 -10.20 7.31
N TRP A 169 0.78 -9.05 7.79
CA TRP A 169 1.57 -7.82 7.79
C TRP A 169 2.81 -7.97 8.70
N HIS A 170 2.64 -8.50 9.91
CA HIS A 170 3.76 -8.73 10.84
C HIS A 170 4.75 -9.80 10.35
N GLN A 171 4.32 -10.70 9.46
CA GLN A 171 5.22 -11.68 8.83
C GLN A 171 6.06 -11.06 7.70
N ILE A 172 5.56 -10.00 7.06
CA ILE A 172 6.21 -9.38 5.90
C ILE A 172 7.02 -8.16 6.31
N PHE A 173 6.58 -7.41 7.32
CA PHE A 173 7.15 -6.12 7.68
C PHE A 173 7.56 -6.05 9.15
N ASP A 174 8.77 -5.56 9.38
CA ASP A 174 9.14 -4.96 10.67
C ASP A 174 8.42 -3.63 10.80
N THR A 175 7.76 -3.40 11.93
CA THR A 175 6.98 -2.17 12.16
C THR A 175 7.32 -1.52 13.49
N VAL A 176 7.25 -0.20 13.50
CA VAL A 176 7.38 0.61 14.70
C VAL A 176 6.04 1.26 15.03
N ALA A 177 5.68 1.22 16.31
CA ALA A 177 4.46 1.83 16.80
C ALA A 177 4.57 3.36 16.70
N VAL A 178 3.57 4.00 16.11
CA VAL A 178 3.42 5.45 16.11
C VAL A 178 2.25 5.81 17.04
N PRO A 179 2.50 6.28 18.28
CA PRO A 179 1.44 6.47 19.27
C PRO A 179 0.32 7.42 18.83
N SER A 180 0.60 8.36 17.94
CA SER A 180 -0.39 9.28 17.35
C SER A 180 -1.25 8.64 16.26
N SER A 181 -0.91 7.44 15.77
CA SER A 181 -1.63 6.72 14.73
C SER A 181 -2.99 6.23 15.22
N MET A 182 -4.06 6.74 14.62
CA MET A 182 -5.42 6.45 15.11
C MET A 182 -5.78 4.96 14.95
N MET A 183 -5.32 4.30 13.88
CA MET A 183 -5.60 2.87 13.68
C MET A 183 -4.83 1.97 14.66
N LEU A 184 -3.64 2.40 15.11
CA LEU A 184 -2.94 1.73 16.21
C LEU A 184 -3.72 1.89 17.51
N GLN A 185 -4.17 3.10 17.81
CA GLN A 185 -4.91 3.40 19.05
C GLN A 185 -6.22 2.61 19.16
N ASN A 186 -6.97 2.44 18.07
CA ASN A 186 -8.30 1.83 18.10
C ASN A 186 -8.38 0.42 17.48
N LEU A 187 -7.24 -0.24 17.30
CA LEU A 187 -7.13 -1.58 16.70
C LEU A 187 -7.85 -1.68 15.35
N LEU A 188 -7.52 -0.82 14.40
CA LEU A 188 -8.15 -0.76 13.06
C LEU A 188 -9.69 -0.54 13.14
N GLY A 189 -10.16 0.15 14.18
CA GLY A 189 -11.58 0.39 14.43
C GLY A 189 -12.31 -0.73 15.16
N MET A 190 -11.62 -1.80 15.59
CA MET A 190 -12.24 -2.91 16.32
C MET A 190 -12.74 -2.49 17.71
N VAL A 191 -12.13 -1.46 18.30
CA VAL A 191 -12.54 -0.92 19.61
C VAL A 191 -12.92 0.55 19.50
N ASN A 192 -14.05 0.92 20.11
CA ASN A 192 -14.50 2.30 20.18
C ASN A 192 -14.03 2.95 21.48
N ILE A 193 -12.79 3.45 21.47
CA ILE A 193 -12.13 4.10 22.61
C ILE A 193 -11.67 5.52 22.23
N PRO A 194 -11.44 6.43 23.19
CA PRO A 194 -10.92 7.75 22.90
C PRO A 194 -9.59 7.69 22.12
N THR A 195 -9.44 8.57 21.14
CA THR A 195 -8.21 8.71 20.34
C THR A 195 -7.63 10.10 20.49
N SER A 196 -6.34 10.27 20.21
CA SER A 196 -5.70 11.60 20.22
C SER A 196 -6.22 12.53 19.12
N GLN A 197 -7.06 12.02 18.20
CA GLN A 197 -7.54 12.72 17.02
C GLN A 197 -9.06 12.94 17.00
N ASP A 198 -9.77 12.57 18.08
CA ASP A 198 -11.24 12.64 18.13
C ASP A 198 -11.78 14.08 17.93
N HIS A 199 -10.97 15.09 18.29
CA HIS A 199 -11.27 16.51 18.13
C HIS A 199 -11.13 17.02 16.68
N LEU A 200 -10.51 16.23 15.78
CA LEU A 200 -10.30 16.59 14.39
C LEU A 200 -11.49 16.16 13.53
N ALA A 201 -11.74 16.92 12.47
CA ALA A 201 -12.67 16.54 11.42
C ALA A 201 -12.21 15.25 10.73
N MET A 202 -13.16 14.51 10.16
CA MET A 202 -12.88 13.18 9.58
C MET A 202 -11.75 13.21 8.53
N THR A 203 -11.74 14.23 7.68
CA THR A 203 -10.73 14.42 6.61
C THR A 203 -9.38 14.92 7.11
N ASP A 204 -9.25 15.22 8.40
CA ASP A 204 -8.00 15.64 9.04
C ASP A 204 -7.40 14.54 9.93
N ARG A 205 -8.16 13.46 10.18
CA ARG A 205 -7.67 12.28 10.90
C ARG A 205 -6.71 11.46 10.04
N ARG A 206 -5.70 10.86 10.67
CA ARG A 206 -4.62 10.12 10.00
C ARG A 206 -4.25 8.84 10.74
N SER A 207 -3.72 7.90 9.99
CA SER A 207 -2.97 6.76 10.52
C SER A 207 -1.55 6.79 10.01
N PHE A 208 -0.61 6.38 10.85
CA PHE A 208 0.79 6.27 10.53
C PHE A 208 1.32 4.89 10.88
N ASP A 209 2.24 4.39 10.06
CA ASP A 209 3.06 3.23 10.38
C ASP A 209 4.43 3.37 9.74
N TRP A 210 5.48 3.19 10.55
CA TRP A 210 6.83 2.97 10.05
C TRP A 210 6.95 1.49 9.72
N MET A 211 7.39 1.20 8.50
CA MET A 211 7.54 -0.18 8.03
C MET A 211 8.78 -0.34 7.17
N ARG A 212 9.40 -1.51 7.24
CA ARG A 212 10.37 -2.03 6.27
C ARG A 212 10.12 -3.51 6.05
N ILE A 213 10.57 -4.05 4.92
CA ILE A 213 10.50 -5.50 4.71
C ILE A 213 11.32 -6.24 5.78
N HIS A 214 10.77 -7.33 6.31
CA HIS A 214 11.43 -8.17 7.32
C HIS A 214 12.62 -8.92 6.70
N ASP A 215 12.35 -9.70 5.64
CA ASP A 215 13.37 -10.37 4.86
C ASP A 215 13.91 -9.42 3.79
N ALA A 216 15.19 -9.07 3.89
CA ALA A 216 15.81 -8.11 2.98
C ALA A 216 15.66 -8.53 1.51
N LEU A 217 15.15 -7.61 0.70
CA LEU A 217 15.13 -7.72 -0.75
C LEU A 217 16.54 -7.48 -1.31
N PRO A 218 16.82 -7.94 -2.55
CA PRO A 218 18.04 -7.56 -3.27
C PRO A 218 18.23 -6.04 -3.28
N CYS A 219 19.47 -5.57 -3.38
CA CYS A 219 19.76 -4.14 -3.39
C CYS A 219 18.87 -3.38 -4.40
N ALA A 220 18.17 -2.33 -3.96
CA ALA A 220 17.19 -1.61 -4.76
C ALA A 220 17.75 -1.02 -6.07
N THR A 221 19.05 -0.72 -6.11
CA THR A 221 19.75 -0.23 -7.31
C THR A 221 20.33 -1.36 -8.16
N GLY A 222 20.38 -2.58 -7.63
CA GLY A 222 21.01 -3.74 -8.27
C GLY A 222 20.36 -4.18 -9.58
N THR A 223 21.12 -4.96 -10.34
CA THR A 223 20.72 -5.47 -11.67
C THR A 223 20.39 -6.96 -11.66
N GLU A 224 20.99 -7.72 -10.74
CA GLU A 224 20.88 -9.18 -10.72
C GLU A 224 19.51 -9.61 -10.17
N PRO A 225 18.71 -10.35 -10.97
CA PRO A 225 17.50 -10.99 -10.48
C PRO A 225 17.84 -12.01 -9.38
N ALA A 226 17.00 -12.09 -8.35
CA ALA A 226 17.16 -13.06 -7.28
C ALA A 226 15.98 -14.01 -7.24
N HIS A 227 16.24 -15.26 -6.86
CA HIS A 227 15.18 -16.16 -6.44
C HIS A 227 14.73 -15.76 -5.02
N GLY A 228 13.43 -15.87 -4.75
CA GLY A 228 12.92 -15.72 -3.39
C GLY A 228 13.47 -16.80 -2.45
N THR A 229 13.19 -16.65 -1.16
CA THR A 229 13.60 -17.60 -0.10
C THR A 229 12.85 -18.94 -0.12
N SER A 230 11.94 -19.14 -1.08
CA SER A 230 11.13 -20.35 -1.18
C SER A 230 11.96 -21.56 -1.61
N GLU A 231 11.80 -22.67 -0.89
CA GLU A 231 12.40 -23.98 -1.23
C GLU A 231 11.86 -24.57 -2.56
N THR A 232 10.81 -23.98 -3.13
CA THR A 232 10.24 -24.40 -4.42
C THR A 232 11.18 -24.03 -5.56
N LYS A 233 11.78 -25.05 -6.20
CA LYS A 233 12.75 -24.93 -7.29
C LYS A 233 12.24 -24.26 -8.58
N ASP A 234 10.94 -23.96 -8.69
CA ASP A 234 10.30 -23.49 -9.93
C ASP A 234 9.93 -21.99 -9.93
N MET A 235 10.35 -21.22 -8.91
CA MET A 235 10.08 -19.79 -8.87
C MET A 235 11.01 -19.02 -9.82
N LEU A 236 10.42 -18.24 -10.74
CA LEU A 236 11.18 -17.35 -11.61
C LEU A 236 11.91 -16.28 -10.78
N PRO A 237 13.13 -15.89 -11.17
CA PRO A 237 13.89 -14.88 -10.45
C PRO A 237 13.30 -13.48 -10.71
N ILE A 238 13.19 -12.67 -9.66
CA ILE A 238 12.56 -11.35 -9.72
C ILE A 238 13.66 -10.28 -9.74
N SER A 239 13.58 -9.32 -10.66
CA SER A 239 14.52 -8.20 -10.69
C SER A 239 14.36 -7.31 -9.45
N PRO A 240 15.43 -6.67 -8.95
CA PRO A 240 15.33 -5.83 -7.75
C PRO A 240 14.26 -4.73 -7.87
N VAL A 241 14.22 -4.04 -9.02
CA VAL A 241 13.21 -2.99 -9.28
C VAL A 241 11.77 -3.53 -9.12
N MET A 242 11.50 -4.73 -9.67
CA MET A 242 10.16 -5.33 -9.58
C MET A 242 9.85 -5.86 -8.18
N ALA A 243 10.83 -6.43 -7.48
CA ALA A 243 10.66 -6.91 -6.11
C ALA A 243 10.27 -5.77 -5.16
N HIS A 244 10.97 -4.65 -5.27
CA HIS A 244 10.68 -3.46 -4.47
C HIS A 244 9.36 -2.80 -4.85
N ALA A 245 9.09 -2.61 -6.15
CA ALA A 245 7.83 -2.03 -6.61
C ALA A 245 6.61 -2.88 -6.22
N ALA A 246 6.72 -4.22 -6.32
CA ALA A 246 5.67 -5.14 -5.93
C ALA A 246 5.41 -5.11 -4.43
N THR A 247 6.46 -5.12 -3.61
CA THR A 247 6.37 -5.03 -2.14
C THR A 247 5.78 -3.68 -1.71
N MET A 248 6.20 -2.58 -2.33
CA MET A 248 5.67 -1.25 -2.06
C MET A 248 4.19 -1.13 -2.43
N ALA A 249 3.78 -1.63 -3.60
CA ALA A 249 2.38 -1.63 -4.03
C ALA A 249 1.51 -2.54 -3.15
N PHE A 250 2.04 -3.69 -2.73
CA PHE A 250 1.40 -4.56 -1.73
C PHE A 250 1.13 -3.80 -0.42
N ALA A 251 2.11 -3.05 0.06
CA ALA A 251 1.99 -2.30 1.30
C ALA A 251 0.98 -1.14 1.18
N LEU A 252 0.99 -0.43 0.05
CA LEU A 252 0.12 0.72 -0.20
C LEU A 252 -1.36 0.36 -0.38
N ASP A 253 -1.71 -0.85 -0.83
CA ASP A 253 -3.11 -1.34 -0.85
C ASP A 253 -3.67 -1.58 0.57
N GLY A 254 -2.79 -1.65 1.57
CA GLY A 254 -3.16 -2.02 2.92
C GLY A 254 -4.09 -0.99 3.57
N ALA A 255 -5.19 -1.48 4.13
CA ALA A 255 -6.14 -0.72 4.95
C ALA A 255 -6.97 0.40 4.27
N LEU A 256 -6.64 0.85 3.06
CA LEU A 256 -7.32 1.97 2.40
C LEU A 256 -8.84 1.77 2.21
N ALA A 257 -9.29 0.53 1.98
CA ALA A 257 -10.71 0.22 1.82
C ALA A 257 -11.56 0.41 3.10
N PHE A 258 -10.94 0.32 4.28
CA PHE A 258 -11.64 0.38 5.56
C PHE A 258 -11.10 1.45 6.53
N VAL A 259 -10.06 2.20 6.15
CA VAL A 259 -9.58 3.35 6.92
C VAL A 259 -10.70 4.33 7.32
N PRO A 260 -11.74 4.60 6.50
CA PRO A 260 -12.83 5.48 6.91
C PRO A 260 -13.68 4.91 8.05
N LEU A 261 -13.79 3.59 8.19
CA LEU A 261 -14.45 2.98 9.34
C LEU A 261 -13.63 3.20 10.60
N SER A 262 -12.35 2.84 10.55
CA SER A 262 -11.45 2.97 11.70
C SER A 262 -11.33 4.42 12.16
N LEU A 263 -11.02 5.36 11.27
CA LEU A 263 -10.89 6.77 11.63
C LEU A 263 -12.25 7.40 11.98
N GLY A 264 -13.35 6.78 11.57
CA GLY A 264 -14.72 7.13 11.94
C GLY A 264 -15.21 6.50 13.25
N LYS A 265 -14.35 5.76 13.96
CA LYS A 265 -14.67 4.98 15.18
C LYS A 265 -15.82 3.99 14.97
N LYS A 266 -15.84 3.35 13.80
CA LYS A 266 -16.77 2.29 13.42
C LYS A 266 -16.03 0.97 13.25
N SER A 267 -16.69 -0.12 13.60
CA SER A 267 -16.16 -1.45 13.43
C SER A 267 -16.20 -1.86 11.96
N MET A 268 -15.25 -2.71 11.54
CA MET A 268 -15.36 -3.40 10.26
C MET A 268 -16.64 -4.25 10.17
N LEU A 269 -17.18 -4.68 11.31
CA LEU A 269 -18.43 -5.44 11.39
C LEU A 269 -19.69 -4.58 11.13
N ASP A 270 -19.57 -3.25 11.14
CA ASP A 270 -20.68 -2.34 10.81
C ASP A 270 -20.93 -2.26 9.29
N ALA A 271 -20.02 -2.81 8.48
CA ALA A 271 -20.11 -2.84 7.03
C ALA A 271 -20.51 -4.22 6.50
N SER A 272 -21.55 -4.26 5.66
CA SER A 272 -21.90 -5.46 4.87
C SER A 272 -20.92 -5.65 3.70
N ALA A 273 -20.34 -4.56 3.20
CA ALA A 273 -19.27 -4.58 2.21
C ALA A 273 -18.30 -3.42 2.45
N ALA A 274 -17.01 -3.74 2.50
CA ALA A 274 -15.90 -2.79 2.50
C ALA A 274 -14.79 -3.36 1.62
N SER A 275 -14.65 -2.87 0.39
CA SER A 275 -13.72 -3.44 -0.59
C SER A 275 -13.28 -2.43 -1.62
N THR A 276 -12.08 -2.62 -2.15
CA THR A 276 -11.52 -1.79 -3.23
C THR A 276 -12.30 -1.97 -4.54
N LEU A 277 -12.57 -0.86 -5.23
CA LEU A 277 -13.06 -0.83 -6.61
C LEU A 277 -11.91 -0.60 -7.58
N ASP A 278 -11.22 0.52 -7.40
CA ASP A 278 -10.06 0.92 -8.20
C ASP A 278 -8.95 1.45 -7.29
N PHE A 279 -7.76 1.52 -7.86
CA PHE A 279 -6.61 2.14 -7.21
C PHE A 279 -5.69 2.81 -8.23
N ALA A 280 -4.94 3.79 -7.74
CA ALA A 280 -3.92 4.48 -8.50
C ALA A 280 -2.68 4.72 -7.65
N THR A 281 -1.61 4.00 -7.96
CA THR A 281 -0.28 4.20 -7.36
C THR A 281 0.59 5.04 -8.28
N ARG A 282 1.29 6.02 -7.72
CA ARG A 282 2.33 6.83 -8.37
C ARG A 282 3.61 6.68 -7.59
N PHE A 283 4.69 6.43 -8.31
CA PHE A 283 6.04 6.38 -7.76
C PHE A 283 6.75 7.66 -8.16
N HIS A 284 7.37 8.31 -7.18
CA HIS A 284 8.02 9.62 -7.34
C HIS A 284 9.54 9.52 -7.25
N SER A 285 10.07 8.32 -6.99
CA SER A 285 11.49 8.01 -6.93
C SER A 285 11.84 6.86 -7.86
N ASP A 286 13.02 6.94 -8.48
CA ASP A 286 13.59 5.86 -9.31
C ASP A 286 14.21 4.74 -8.47
N VAL A 287 14.46 5.00 -7.18
CA VAL A 287 15.00 4.04 -6.22
C VAL A 287 13.95 3.80 -5.16
N LEU A 288 13.17 2.75 -5.38
CA LEU A 288 12.18 2.26 -4.44
C LEU A 288 12.91 1.30 -3.50
N ASP A 289 13.33 1.75 -2.33
CA ASP A 289 13.99 0.87 -1.35
C ASP A 289 13.03 0.55 -0.19
N MET A 290 12.67 -0.73 -0.07
CA MET A 290 11.79 -1.28 0.98
C MET A 290 12.59 -1.92 2.11
N ASN A 291 13.92 -2.01 1.99
CA ASN A 291 14.82 -2.49 3.04
C ASN A 291 15.04 -1.41 4.11
N GLN A 292 14.93 -0.14 3.74
CA GLN A 292 14.88 0.97 4.69
C GLN A 292 13.49 1.11 5.30
N TYR A 293 13.43 1.75 6.47
CA TYR A 293 12.16 2.19 7.04
C TYR A 293 11.52 3.27 6.17
N LEU A 294 10.23 3.13 5.92
CA LEU A 294 9.39 4.10 5.23
C LEU A 294 8.19 4.43 6.12
N LEU A 295 7.83 5.71 6.18
CA LEU A 295 6.66 6.19 6.90
C LEU A 295 5.46 6.17 5.98
N ARG A 296 4.49 5.31 6.27
CA ARG A 296 3.20 5.32 5.58
C ARG A 296 2.21 6.19 6.34
N GLU A 297 1.66 7.19 5.68
CA GLU A 297 0.51 7.98 6.14
C GLU A 297 -0.75 7.54 5.38
N ILE A 298 -1.85 7.29 6.07
CA ILE A 298 -3.14 6.91 5.47
C ILE A 298 -4.24 7.86 5.92
N ARG A 299 -5.09 8.27 4.98
CA ARG A 299 -6.21 9.17 5.26
C ARG A 299 -7.47 8.94 4.42
N PRO A 300 -8.66 9.18 4.99
CA PRO A 300 -9.89 9.33 4.22
C PRO A 300 -9.93 10.74 3.59
N ILE A 301 -10.46 10.83 2.37
CA ILE A 301 -10.65 12.10 1.65
C ILE A 301 -12.14 12.39 1.47
N GLN A 302 -12.92 11.39 1.05
CA GLN A 302 -14.34 11.57 0.78
C GLN A 302 -15.11 10.28 1.10
N ALA A 303 -16.35 10.43 1.57
CA ALA A 303 -17.27 9.31 1.74
C ALA A 303 -18.71 9.74 1.44
N GLY A 304 -19.52 8.81 0.92
CA GLY A 304 -20.92 9.04 0.60
C GLY A 304 -21.38 8.14 -0.54
N TRP A 305 -22.69 8.01 -0.74
CA TRP A 305 -23.26 7.16 -1.80
C TRP A 305 -22.75 5.71 -1.76
N GLN A 306 -22.58 5.18 -0.54
CA GLN A 306 -22.04 3.85 -0.27
C GLN A 306 -20.62 3.62 -0.85
N ARG A 307 -19.84 4.70 -0.96
CA ARG A 307 -18.45 4.69 -1.45
C ARG A 307 -17.56 5.51 -0.54
N THR A 308 -16.27 5.25 -0.65
CA THR A 308 -15.20 5.99 0.02
C THR A 308 -14.04 6.23 -0.92
N TYR A 309 -13.33 7.33 -0.72
CA TYR A 309 -12.09 7.67 -1.37
C TYR A 309 -11.02 7.94 -0.30
N SER A 310 -9.91 7.23 -0.39
CA SER A 310 -8.81 7.30 0.59
C SER A 310 -7.47 7.43 -0.13
N GLU A 311 -6.47 7.95 0.57
CA GLU A 311 -5.09 8.13 0.09
C GLU A 311 -4.09 7.56 1.10
N ALA A 312 -3.06 6.89 0.60
CA ALA A 312 -1.84 6.55 1.31
C ALA A 312 -0.67 7.30 0.70
N ARG A 313 0.23 7.80 1.54
CA ARG A 313 1.49 8.45 1.16
C ARG A 313 2.63 7.73 1.85
N LEU A 314 3.74 7.56 1.16
CA LEU A 314 4.90 6.84 1.65
C LEU A 314 6.12 7.74 1.58
N PHE A 315 6.74 7.98 2.72
CA PHE A 315 7.91 8.85 2.86
C PHE A 315 9.15 8.06 3.25
N ASP A 316 10.33 8.47 2.76
CA ASP A 316 11.60 7.95 3.25
C ASP A 316 12.00 8.61 4.59
N THR A 317 13.11 8.17 5.20
CA THR A 317 13.61 8.74 6.45
C THR A 317 14.07 10.20 6.31
N ASN A 318 14.35 10.67 5.09
CA ASN A 318 14.68 12.07 4.83
C ASN A 318 13.42 12.94 4.63
N GLY A 319 12.23 12.34 4.68
CA GLY A 319 10.95 13.03 4.49
C GLY A 319 10.56 13.23 3.02
N HIS A 320 11.26 12.62 2.07
CA HIS A 320 10.87 12.69 0.66
C HIS A 320 9.66 11.81 0.38
N LEU A 321 8.73 12.28 -0.45
CA LEU A 321 7.57 11.50 -0.84
C LEU A 321 7.97 10.49 -1.92
N VAL A 322 8.06 9.21 -1.57
CA VAL A 322 8.51 8.13 -2.45
C VAL A 322 7.38 7.60 -3.32
N ALA A 323 6.18 7.47 -2.74
CA ALA A 323 5.01 6.98 -3.47
C ALA A 323 3.69 7.48 -2.87
N THR A 324 2.65 7.50 -3.70
CA THR A 324 1.28 7.78 -3.28
C THR A 324 0.35 6.75 -3.88
N CYS A 325 -0.64 6.28 -3.13
CA CYS A 325 -1.72 5.44 -3.61
C CYS A 325 -3.06 6.08 -3.26
N THR A 326 -3.98 6.13 -4.22
CA THR A 326 -5.37 6.50 -3.96
C THR A 326 -6.28 5.36 -4.30
N GLN A 327 -7.43 5.29 -3.63
CA GLN A 327 -8.35 4.19 -3.76
C GLN A 327 -9.81 4.62 -3.63
N GLN A 328 -10.63 4.28 -4.63
CA GLN A 328 -12.08 4.26 -4.47
C GLN A 328 -12.52 2.88 -3.95
N GLY A 329 -13.37 2.86 -2.92
CA GLY A 329 -13.92 1.65 -2.34
C GLY A 329 -15.44 1.68 -2.28
N VAL A 330 -16.06 0.48 -2.25
CA VAL A 330 -17.43 0.32 -1.76
C VAL A 330 -17.38 0.33 -0.24
N LEU A 331 -18.31 1.05 0.37
CA LEU A 331 -18.58 0.99 1.81
C LEU A 331 -20.08 0.98 2.04
N ARG A 332 -20.63 -0.19 2.36
CA ARG A 332 -22.06 -0.40 2.61
C ARG A 332 -22.32 -0.77 4.06
N PRO A 333 -23.28 -0.12 4.73
CA PRO A 333 -23.67 -0.49 6.09
C PRO A 333 -24.33 -1.87 6.12
N VAL A 334 -24.32 -2.50 7.30
CA VAL A 334 -25.12 -3.74 7.54
C VAL A 334 -26.61 -3.45 7.51
N LYS A 335 -27.05 -2.31 8.05
CA LYS A 335 -28.45 -1.87 7.99
C LYS A 335 -28.67 -1.01 6.74
N GLU A 336 -29.55 -1.43 5.85
CA GLU A 336 -29.79 -0.72 4.57
C GLU A 336 -30.34 0.70 4.77
N ASP A 337 -31.09 0.93 5.85
CA ASP A 337 -31.67 2.21 6.24
C ASP A 337 -30.74 3.05 7.15
N ALA A 338 -29.47 2.65 7.30
CA ALA A 338 -28.51 3.41 8.09
C ALA A 338 -28.32 4.82 7.52
N MET A 339 -28.59 5.83 8.33
CA MET A 339 -28.40 7.23 7.99
C MET A 339 -27.07 7.74 8.57
N ALA A 340 -26.22 8.28 7.70
CA ALA A 340 -25.02 8.99 8.13
C ALA A 340 -25.36 10.42 8.55
N THR A 341 -24.78 10.89 9.65
CA THR A 341 -24.80 12.31 9.99
C THR A 341 -23.88 13.06 9.01
N PRO A 342 -24.39 14.02 8.22
CA PRO A 342 -23.55 14.82 7.33
C PRO A 342 -22.53 15.60 8.15
N ALA A 343 -21.28 15.64 7.69
CA ALA A 343 -20.34 16.65 8.15
C ALA A 343 -20.69 17.98 7.48
N ASP A 344 -20.57 19.09 8.20
CA ASP A 344 -20.73 20.42 7.59
C ASP A 344 -19.69 20.58 6.48
N PRO A 345 -20.10 20.96 5.25
CA PRO A 345 -19.14 21.20 4.19
C PRO A 345 -18.23 22.38 4.59
N PRO A 346 -16.91 22.29 4.38
CA PRO A 346 -16.03 23.38 4.71
C PRO A 346 -16.44 24.64 3.93
N HIS A 347 -16.56 25.76 4.62
CA HIS A 347 -16.78 27.04 3.96
C HIS A 347 -15.58 27.35 3.06
N HIS A 348 -15.84 27.85 1.85
CA HIS A 348 -14.77 28.34 0.99
C HIS A 348 -14.02 29.46 1.73
N ALA A 349 -12.71 29.25 1.95
CA ALA A 349 -11.85 30.30 2.45
C ALA A 349 -11.82 31.44 1.41
N PRO A 350 -11.96 32.71 1.82
CA PRO A 350 -11.79 33.83 0.90
C PRO A 350 -10.36 33.79 0.35
N THR A 351 -10.22 34.06 -0.95
CA THR A 351 -8.91 34.19 -1.58
C THR A 351 -8.08 35.23 -0.81
N PRO A 352 -6.80 34.95 -0.49
CA PRO A 352 -5.91 35.96 0.07
C PRO A 352 -5.96 37.23 -0.79
N LYS A 353 -6.14 38.39 -0.17
CA LYS A 353 -6.03 39.66 -0.90
C LYS A 353 -4.57 39.81 -1.36
N LEU A 354 -4.40 40.03 -2.66
CA LEU A 354 -3.11 40.27 -3.31
C LEU A 354 -2.49 41.60 -2.84
#